data_AF-A0A950W0C1-F1
#
_entry.id   AF-A0A950W0C1-F1
#
_cell.length_a   1.000
_cell.length_b   1.000
_cell.length_c   1.000
_cell.angle_alpha   90.00
_cell.angle_beta   90.00
_cell.angle_gamma   90.00
#
_symmetry.space_group_name_H-M   'P 1'
#
loop_
_entity.id
_entity.type
_entity.pdbx_description
1 polymer ?
#
loop_
_entity_poly.entity_id
_entity_poly.type
_entity_poly.pdbx_seq_one_letter_code
_entity_poly.pdbx_strand_id
1 'polypeptide(L)'
;MRRLSLCVFVLLFAIASQAQTAIPTPDEFLGYTLGDRFTPHARILDYFHLLTTRSNLITMQQFGETYEHRPLMLAVITSPKNR
;
A
#
# COMPACT_ATOMS: atom_id res chain seq x y z
N MET A 1 27.46 13.77 30.21
CA MET A 1 26.37 14.30 29.35
C MET A 1 26.44 13.78 27.90
N ARG A 2 27.61 13.71 27.22
CA ARG A 2 27.74 13.15 25.85
C ARG A 2 27.22 11.71 25.65
N ARG A 3 27.37 10.82 26.64
CA ARG A 3 26.90 9.42 26.55
C ARG A 3 25.38 9.30 26.62
N LEU A 4 24.72 10.17 27.41
CA LEU A 4 23.26 10.19 27.54
C LEU A 4 22.61 10.71 26.25
N SER A 5 23.19 11.75 25.65
CA SER A 5 22.73 12.29 24.36
C SER A 5 22.87 11.28 23.21
N LEU A 6 23.91 10.45 23.21
CA LEU A 6 24.10 9.39 22.21
C LEU A 6 23.02 8.30 22.33
N CYS A 7 22.68 7.89 23.56
CA CYS A 7 21.61 6.92 23.81
C CYS A 7 20.24 7.45 23.36
N VAL A 8 19.93 8.73 23.62
CA VAL A 8 18.67 9.36 23.18
C VAL A 8 18.59 9.42 21.65
N PHE A 9 19.71 9.72 20.98
CA PHE A 9 19.76 9.75 19.51
C PHE A 9 19.55 8.35 18.90
N VAL A 10 20.16 7.31 19.47
CA VAL A 10 19.96 5.92 19.01
C VAL A 10 18.51 5.46 19.26
N LEU A 11 17.91 5.85 20.39
CA LEU A 11 16.52 5.53 20.69
C LEU A 11 15.56 6.20 19.70
N LEU A 12 15.78 7.48 19.37
CA LEU A 12 15.00 8.21 18.37
C LEU A 12 15.14 7.61 16.97
N PHE A 13 16.35 7.20 16.59
CA PHE A 13 16.58 6.57 15.29
C PHE A 13 15.87 5.20 15.18
N ALA A 14 15.90 4.40 16.24
CA ALA A 14 15.20 3.11 16.28
C ALA A 14 13.67 3.25 16.14
N ILE A 15 13.08 4.27 16.78
CA ILE A 15 11.64 4.58 16.65
C ILE A 15 11.34 5.04 15.22
N ALA A 16 12.21 5.85 14.60
CA ALA A 16 12.04 6.31 13.23
C ALA A 16 12.13 5.17 12.19
N SER A 17 13.00 4.18 12.40
CA SER A 17 13.09 3.01 11.50
C SER A 17 11.84 2.12 11.52
N GLN A 18 11.11 2.10 12.63
CA GLN A 18 9.86 1.33 12.77
C GLN A 18 8.66 2.04 12.13
N ALA A 19 8.82 3.30 11.69
CA ALA A 19 7.76 4.06 11.03
C ALA A 19 7.54 3.68 9.56
N GLN A 20 8.30 2.72 9.02
CA GLN A 20 8.08 2.19 7.69
C GLN A 20 6.74 1.42 7.68
N THR A 21 5.68 2.04 7.19
CA THR A 21 4.34 1.46 7.12
C THR A 21 4.39 0.13 6.36
N ALA A 22 4.23 -0.98 7.07
CA ALA A 22 4.21 -2.30 6.44
C ALA A 22 3.00 -2.38 5.48
N ILE A 23 3.28 -2.78 4.24
CA ILE A 23 2.23 -3.07 3.27
C ILE A 23 1.76 -4.51 3.56
N PRO A 24 0.49 -4.73 3.93
CA PRO A 24 -0.01 -6.07 4.17
C PRO A 24 0.03 -6.85 2.86
N THR A 25 0.34 -8.13 2.95
CA THR A 25 0.20 -9.03 1.81
C THR A 25 -1.28 -9.17 1.41
N PRO A 26 -1.57 -9.60 0.16
CA PRO A 26 -2.94 -9.85 -0.26
C PRO A 26 -3.68 -10.80 0.69
N ASP A 27 -3.05 -11.89 1.12
CA ASP A 27 -3.64 -12.88 2.01
C ASP A 27 -4.00 -12.27 3.38
N GLU A 28 -3.12 -11.44 3.95
CA GLU A 28 -3.37 -10.73 5.21
C GLU A 28 -4.51 -9.71 5.08
N PHE A 29 -4.58 -9.00 3.96
CA PHE A 29 -5.66 -8.04 3.70
C PHE A 29 -7.01 -8.74 3.46
N LEU A 30 -6.98 -9.85 2.72
CA LEU A 30 -8.16 -10.60 2.32
C LEU A 30 -8.68 -11.48 3.46
N GLY A 31 -7.81 -11.98 4.33
CA GLY A 31 -8.12 -12.88 5.44
C GLY A 31 -8.24 -14.35 5.03
N TYR A 32 -7.60 -14.73 3.94
CA TYR A 32 -7.56 -16.09 3.38
C TYR A 32 -6.43 -16.23 2.37
N THR A 33 -6.02 -17.47 2.11
CA THR A 33 -4.97 -17.74 1.13
C THR A 33 -5.49 -17.55 -0.29
N LEU A 34 -4.68 -16.92 -1.14
CA LEU A 34 -5.02 -16.74 -2.55
C LEU A 34 -5.32 -18.08 -3.23
N GLY A 35 -6.46 -18.15 -3.91
CA GLY A 35 -6.93 -19.36 -4.59
C GLY A 35 -7.94 -20.19 -3.79
N ASP A 36 -8.04 -20.00 -2.47
CA ASP A 36 -9.00 -20.75 -1.64
C ASP A 36 -10.46 -20.45 -1.99
N ARG A 37 -10.74 -19.20 -2.40
CA ARG A 37 -12.05 -18.77 -2.85
C ARG A 37 -11.98 -17.62 -3.84
N PHE A 38 -13.10 -17.42 -4.54
CA PHE A 38 -13.28 -16.27 -5.41
C PHE A 38 -13.19 -14.95 -4.62
N THR A 39 -12.36 -14.03 -5.12
CA THR A 39 -12.22 -12.67 -4.58
C THR A 39 -13.11 -11.71 -5.38
N PRO A 40 -14.09 -11.04 -4.76
CA PRO A 40 -14.90 -10.04 -5.46
C PRO A 40 -14.05 -8.89 -5.97
N HIS A 41 -14.35 -8.37 -7.16
CA HIS A 41 -13.61 -7.26 -7.78
C HIS A 41 -13.49 -6.03 -6.86
N ALA A 42 -14.54 -5.70 -6.09
CA ALA A 42 -14.51 -4.61 -5.12
C ALA A 42 -13.38 -4.77 -4.09
N ARG A 43 -13.14 -5.99 -3.58
CA ARG A 43 -12.06 -6.27 -2.61
C ARG A 43 -10.68 -6.12 -3.25
N ILE A 44 -10.56 -6.42 -4.54
CA ILE A 44 -9.34 -6.18 -5.31
C ILE A 44 -9.08 -4.67 -5.38
N LEU A 45 -10.10 -3.89 -5.76
CA LEU A 45 -9.99 -2.43 -5.79
C LEU A 45 -9.62 -1.84 -4.43
N ASP A 46 -10.26 -2.30 -3.34
CA ASP A 46 -9.95 -1.84 -1.98
C ASP A 46 -8.46 -2.06 -1.63
N TYR A 47 -7.90 -3.20 -2.02
CA TYR A 47 -6.49 -3.49 -1.81
C TYR A 47 -5.58 -2.54 -2.61
N PHE A 48 -5.87 -2.33 -3.90
CA PHE A 48 -5.09 -1.39 -4.71
C PHE A 48 -5.22 0.06 -4.21
N HIS A 49 -6.39 0.48 -3.73
CA HIS A 49 -6.55 1.77 -3.05
C HIS A 49 -5.73 1.85 -1.77
N LEU A 50 -5.64 0.78 -0.97
CA LEU A 50 -4.74 0.73 0.17
C LEU A 50 -3.28 0.89 -0.28
N LEU A 51 -2.88 0.24 -1.38
CA LEU A 51 -1.52 0.36 -1.89
C LEU A 51 -1.16 1.79 -2.31
N THR A 52 -2.09 2.54 -2.92
CA THR A 52 -1.81 3.94 -3.31
C THR A 52 -1.60 4.86 -2.10
N THR A 53 -2.19 4.54 -0.94
CA THR A 53 -1.95 5.29 0.31
C THR A 53 -0.62 4.95 0.99
N ARG A 54 -0.03 3.78 0.69
CA ARG A 54 1.17 3.26 1.37
C ARG A 54 2.41 3.21 0.47
N SER A 55 2.28 3.41 -0.84
CA SER A 55 3.38 3.30 -1.80
C SER A 55 3.37 4.41 -2.82
N ASN A 56 4.53 5.06 -2.98
CA ASN A 56 4.76 6.02 -4.06
C ASN A 56 5.01 5.33 -5.42
N LEU A 57 4.91 4.01 -5.52
CA LEU A 57 5.14 3.30 -6.79
C LEU A 57 3.86 3.07 -7.59
N ILE A 58 2.70 3.25 -6.97
CA ILE A 58 1.40 2.91 -7.57
C ILE A 58 0.53 4.14 -7.64
N THR A 59 -0.06 4.37 -8.81
CA THR A 59 -1.16 5.33 -8.99
C THR A 59 -2.38 4.61 -9.57
N MET A 60 -3.57 5.14 -9.26
CA MET A 60 -4.82 4.64 -9.80
C MET A 60 -5.56 5.76 -10.51
N GLN A 61 -6.09 5.46 -11.69
CA GLN A 61 -6.88 6.39 -12.48
C GLN A 61 -8.12 5.68 -13.04
N GLN A 62 -9.28 6.32 -12.95
CA GLN A 62 -10.45 5.88 -13.68
C GLN A 62 -10.36 6.36 -15.13
N PHE A 63 -10.47 5.45 -16.09
CA PHE A 63 -10.43 5.79 -17.53
C PHE A 63 -11.79 5.72 -18.20
N GLY A 64 -12.79 5.14 -17.53
CA GLY A 64 -14.12 5.02 -18.07
C GLY A 64 -15.08 4.35 -17.10
N GLU A 65 -16.19 3.91 -17.65
CA GLU A 65 -17.30 3.33 -16.92
C GLU A 65 -17.99 2.30 -17.81
N THR A 66 -18.46 1.20 -17.24
CA THR A 66 -19.23 0.19 -17.98
C THR A 66 -20.67 0.64 -18.20
N TYR A 67 -21.41 -0.09 -19.04
CA TYR A 67 -22.86 0.11 -19.21
C TYR A 67 -23.68 -0.06 -17.92
N GLU A 68 -23.16 -0.80 -16.94
CA GLU A 68 -23.77 -0.98 -15.62
C GLU A 68 -23.30 0.07 -14.60
N HIS A 69 -22.68 1.16 -15.06
CA HIS A 69 -22.14 2.20 -14.20
C HIS A 69 -21.01 1.76 -13.26
N ARG A 70 -20.20 0.77 -13.67
CA ARG A 70 -19.05 0.31 -12.87
C ARG A 70 -17.76 1.02 -13.32
N PRO A 71 -16.96 1.57 -12.39
CA PRO A 71 -15.74 2.29 -12.74
C PRO A 71 -14.71 1.34 -13.35
N LEU A 72 -14.14 1.74 -14.48
CA LEU A 72 -13.01 1.07 -15.10
C LEU A 72 -11.72 1.74 -14.63
N MET A 73 -10.94 1.00 -13.83
CA MET A 73 -9.76 1.51 -13.14
C MET A 73 -8.47 1.00 -13.80
N LEU A 74 -7.48 1.88 -13.93
CA LEU A 74 -6.11 1.58 -14.35
C LEU A 74 -5.19 1.76 -13.15
N ALA A 75 -4.46 0.71 -12.79
CA ALA A 75 -3.37 0.77 -11.80
C ALA A 75 -2.02 0.83 -12.54
N VAL A 76 -1.28 1.92 -12.36
CA VAL A 76 0.03 2.11 -12.97
C VAL A 76 1.10 1.90 -11.91
N ILE A 77 2.00 0.94 -12.15
CA ILE A 77 3.12 0.61 -11.26
C ILE A 77 4.39 1.09 -11.94
N THR A 78 4.96 2.19 -11.44
CA THR A 78 6.17 2.79 -12.01
C THR A 78 6.95 3.54 -10.95
N SER A 79 8.24 3.74 -11.18
CA SER A 79 9.02 4.61 -10.31
C SER A 79 8.52 6.06 -10.44
N PRO A 80 8.56 6.89 -9.38
CA PRO A 80 8.15 8.29 -9.46
C PRO A 80 8.86 9.09 -10.56
N LYS A 81 10.07 8.66 -10.95
CA LYS A 81 10.87 9.27 -12.01
C LYS A 81 10.32 9.02 -13.42
N ASN A 82 9.57 7.92 -13.61
CA ASN A 82 9.06 7.46 -14.90
C ASN A 82 7.53 7.59 -15.01
N ARG A 83 6.94 8.55 -14.29
CA ARG A 83 5.52 8.85 -14.39
C ARG A 83 5.23 9.79 -15.55
#